data_AF-A0AAJ2A3X7-F1
#
_entry.id   AF-A0AAJ2A3X7-F1
#
_cell.length_a   1.000
_cell.length_b   1.000
_cell.length_c   1.000
_cell.angle_alpha   90.00
_cell.angle_beta   90.00
_cell.angle_gamma   90.00
#
_symmetry.space_group_name_H-M   'P 1'
#
loop_
_entity.id
_entity.type
_entity.pdbx_description
1 polymer ?
#
loop_
_entity_poly.entity_id
_entity_poly.type
_entity_poly.pdbx_seq_one_letter_code
_entity_poly.pdbx_strand_id
1 'polypeptide(L)'
;EESYSVAILIQEYADRMPQPPRVQIFATDINEAALEVARAGVYPANISADVTESRLLAYFEKEEDHRYRVHPSVRQMIVFAQHNVLSDPPFSRLDLVCCRNLLIYLDRTAQAVVLDMFAYALKPGGYLFLGNAESIDMISTAFETISKEHRIYRLRGDAGANARARMPSQLMDTGTHRASGSRRKPVTRSFDTPRGKSLEALHDRALAAASAPSVLINADYEIERVSPGASDFIVFSAGVPTRNLLNNVAPDIRLELRAALYRASASQQVVKAVFSRRDQEGRATGPVMTLTVDPVKAADEESTYWLVLFDQPPEASAPL
;
A
#
# COMPACT_ATOMS: atom_id res chain seq x y z
N GLU A 1 1.53 14.50 3.44
CA GLU A 1 2.29 15.78 3.44
C GLU A 1 2.96 16.01 2.08
N GLU A 2 3.81 15.10 1.62
CA GLU A 2 4.55 15.23 0.35
C GLU A 2 3.68 15.67 -0.85
N SER A 3 2.51 15.05 -1.04
CA SER A 3 1.59 15.40 -2.13
C SER A 3 1.15 16.87 -2.10
N TYR A 4 0.91 17.43 -0.91
CA TYR A 4 0.54 18.83 -0.75
C TYR A 4 1.73 19.75 -0.93
N SER A 5 2.92 19.38 -0.45
CA SER A 5 4.14 20.14 -0.69
C SER A 5 4.44 20.26 -2.18
N VAL A 6 4.33 19.16 -2.93
CA VAL A 6 4.49 19.15 -4.40
C VAL A 6 3.41 20.01 -5.06
N ALA A 7 2.15 19.89 -4.65
CA ALA A 7 1.05 20.68 -5.21
C ALA A 7 1.27 22.19 -4.99
N ILE A 8 1.68 22.59 -3.79
CA ILE A 8 1.98 23.99 -3.45
C ILE A 8 3.13 24.51 -4.32
N LEU A 9 4.25 23.78 -4.43
CA LEU A 9 5.38 24.20 -5.26
C LEU A 9 5.00 24.37 -6.73
N ILE A 10 4.17 23.46 -7.26
CA ILE A 10 3.69 23.56 -8.63
C ILE A 10 2.75 24.78 -8.78
N GLN A 11 1.85 25.01 -7.83
CA GLN A 11 0.94 26.16 -7.86
C GLN A 11 1.71 27.48 -7.80
N GLU A 12 2.70 27.60 -6.90
CA GLU A 12 3.56 28.78 -6.76
C GLU A 12 4.29 29.14 -8.07
N TYR A 13 4.69 28.12 -8.83
CA TYR A 13 5.34 28.31 -10.12
C TYR A 13 4.33 28.59 -11.23
N ALA A 14 3.18 27.90 -11.23
CA ALA A 14 2.09 28.10 -12.17
C ALA A 14 1.49 29.51 -12.09
N ASP A 15 1.36 30.08 -10.89
CA ASP A 15 0.85 31.43 -10.65
C ASP A 15 1.70 32.54 -11.31
N ARG A 16 2.97 32.22 -11.63
CA ARG A 16 3.90 33.14 -12.33
C ARG A 16 3.83 33.01 -13.85
N MET A 17 3.07 32.06 -14.37
CA MET A 17 2.96 31.82 -15.81
C MET A 17 1.77 32.59 -16.41
N PRO A 18 1.94 33.16 -17.61
CA PRO A 18 0.81 33.72 -18.35
C PRO A 18 -0.25 32.66 -18.72
N GLN A 19 0.18 31.41 -18.93
CA GLN A 19 -0.67 30.28 -19.30
C GLN A 19 -0.24 29.04 -18.51
N PRO A 20 -0.72 28.87 -17.27
CA PRO A 20 -0.36 27.72 -16.45
C PRO A 20 -0.92 26.42 -17.04
N PRO A 21 -0.14 25.32 -17.04
CA PRO A 21 -0.65 24.03 -17.48
C PRO A 21 -1.66 23.48 -16.48
N ARG A 22 -2.57 22.61 -16.95
CA ARG A 22 -3.43 21.84 -16.06
C ARG A 22 -2.60 20.73 -15.41
N VAL A 23 -2.62 20.70 -14.08
CA VAL A 23 -1.87 19.73 -13.28
C VAL A 23 -2.83 18.78 -12.57
N GLN A 24 -2.48 17.51 -12.54
CA GLN A 24 -3.15 16.48 -11.75
C GLN A 24 -2.07 15.63 -11.07
N ILE A 25 -2.18 15.49 -9.75
CA ILE A 25 -1.31 14.67 -8.92
C ILE A 25 -2.09 13.44 -8.50
N PHE A 26 -1.49 12.27 -8.68
CA PHE A 26 -1.97 11.01 -8.11
C PHE A 26 -1.11 10.71 -6.89
N ALA A 27 -1.72 10.70 -5.72
CA ALA A 27 -1.05 10.41 -4.46
C ALA A 27 -1.59 9.07 -3.94
N THR A 28 -0.71 8.09 -3.80
CA THR A 28 -1.12 6.72 -3.50
C THR A 28 -0.35 6.13 -2.34
N ASP A 29 -1.03 5.25 -1.60
CA ASP A 29 -0.46 4.51 -0.48
C ASP A 29 -1.20 3.17 -0.35
N ILE A 30 -0.59 2.18 0.31
CA ILE A 30 -1.27 0.92 0.66
C ILE A 30 -2.15 1.09 1.90
N ASN A 31 -1.83 2.07 2.75
CA ASN A 31 -2.51 2.32 4.02
C ASN A 31 -3.70 3.27 3.85
N GLU A 32 -4.91 2.70 3.86
CA GLU A 32 -6.15 3.47 3.70
C GLU A 32 -6.36 4.49 4.83
N ALA A 33 -5.93 4.20 6.06
CA ALA A 33 -6.05 5.15 7.16
C ALA A 33 -5.17 6.40 6.95
N ALA A 34 -3.96 6.22 6.40
CA ALA A 34 -3.11 7.35 6.02
C ALA A 34 -3.73 8.16 4.88
N LEU A 35 -4.39 7.49 3.91
CA LEU A 35 -5.11 8.16 2.83
C LEU A 35 -6.31 8.96 3.35
N GLU A 36 -7.07 8.46 4.32
CA GLU A 36 -8.17 9.20 4.94
C GLU A 36 -7.69 10.49 5.61
N VAL A 37 -6.59 10.43 6.37
CA VAL A 37 -5.95 11.62 6.95
C VAL A 37 -5.50 12.59 5.85
N ALA A 38 -4.87 12.07 4.78
CA ALA A 38 -4.44 12.89 3.66
C ALA A 38 -5.61 13.53 2.91
N ARG A 39 -6.73 12.81 2.71
CA ARG A 39 -7.95 13.32 2.06
C ARG A 39 -8.59 14.44 2.87
N ALA A 40 -8.61 14.33 4.20
CA ALA A 40 -9.09 15.38 5.09
C ALA A 40 -8.24 16.65 5.01
N GLY A 41 -6.91 16.48 4.85
CA GLY A 41 -5.96 17.59 4.65
C GLY A 41 -5.90 18.54 5.84
N VAL A 42 -6.10 18.02 7.06
CA VAL A 42 -6.06 18.79 8.31
C VAL A 42 -4.76 18.51 9.04
N TYR A 43 -4.09 19.57 9.45
CA TYR A 43 -2.79 19.55 10.10
C TYR A 43 -2.84 20.25 11.46
N PRO A 44 -2.09 19.76 12.45
CA PRO A 44 -1.97 20.41 13.75
C PRO A 44 -1.30 21.78 13.68
N ALA A 45 -1.46 22.60 14.72
CA ALA A 45 -0.96 23.97 14.79
C ALA A 45 0.57 24.11 14.59
N ASN A 46 1.32 23.06 14.96
CA ASN A 46 2.78 23.03 14.86
C ASN A 46 3.30 22.88 13.42
N ILE A 47 2.44 22.70 12.40
CA ILE A 47 2.85 22.79 10.98
C ILE A 47 3.52 24.14 10.65
N SER A 48 3.27 25.18 11.45
CA SER A 48 3.94 26.47 11.34
C SER A 48 5.46 26.45 11.58
N ALA A 49 5.99 25.37 12.15
CA ALA A 49 7.44 25.16 12.24
C ALA A 49 8.06 24.74 10.89
N ASP A 50 7.29 24.04 10.05
CA ASP A 50 7.76 23.43 8.80
C ASP A 50 7.31 24.21 7.56
N VAL A 51 6.25 25.01 7.68
CA VAL A 51 5.66 25.80 6.59
C VAL A 51 5.76 27.28 6.91
N THR A 52 6.36 28.04 5.99
CA THR A 52 6.50 29.49 6.10
C THR A 52 5.14 30.18 6.23
N GLU A 53 5.08 31.27 7.00
CA GLU A 53 3.86 32.05 7.23
C GLU A 53 3.14 32.46 5.92
N SER A 54 3.90 32.87 4.89
CA SER A 54 3.35 33.22 3.58
C SER A 54 2.59 32.07 2.92
N ARG A 55 3.09 30.83 3.04
CA ARG A 55 2.44 29.62 2.51
C ARG A 55 1.23 29.23 3.34
N LEU A 56 1.28 29.38 4.67
CA LEU A 56 0.12 29.15 5.53
C LEU A 56 -1.03 30.08 5.15
N LEU A 57 -0.75 31.37 4.98
CA LEU A 57 -1.75 32.37 4.60
C LEU A 57 -2.32 32.12 3.19
N ALA A 58 -1.50 31.63 2.25
CA ALA A 58 -1.91 31.44 0.86
C ALA A 58 -2.60 30.09 0.59
N TYR A 59 -2.23 29.03 1.30
CA TYR A 59 -2.58 27.65 0.95
C TYR A 59 -3.27 26.87 2.07
N PHE A 60 -3.54 27.50 3.21
CA PHE A 60 -4.24 26.88 4.33
C PHE A 60 -5.32 27.81 4.90
N GLU A 61 -6.37 27.21 5.43
CA GLU A 61 -7.40 27.86 6.23
C GLU A 61 -7.17 27.47 7.70
N LYS A 62 -7.09 28.46 8.59
CA LYS A 62 -6.96 28.22 10.02
C LYS A 62 -8.34 27.91 10.61
N GLU A 63 -8.49 26.75 11.23
CA GLU A 63 -9.73 26.34 11.91
C GLU A 63 -9.83 26.93 13.33
N GLU A 64 -11.04 26.90 13.89
CA GLU A 64 -11.34 27.41 15.23
C GLU A 64 -10.51 26.74 16.33
N ASP A 65 -10.16 25.46 16.15
CA ASP A 65 -9.34 24.66 17.08
C ASP A 65 -7.83 24.79 16.84
N HIS A 66 -7.41 25.84 16.15
CA HIS A 66 -6.02 26.14 15.80
C HIS A 66 -5.34 25.14 14.85
N ARG A 67 -6.09 24.23 14.24
CA ARG A 67 -5.58 23.39 13.14
C ARG A 67 -5.55 24.18 11.83
N TYR A 68 -4.84 23.63 10.86
CA TYR A 68 -4.74 24.16 9.51
C TYR A 68 -5.31 23.16 8.52
N ARG A 69 -6.32 23.56 7.76
CA ARG A 69 -6.85 22.77 6.65
C ARG A 69 -6.24 23.25 5.34
N VAL A 70 -5.81 22.33 4.48
CA VAL A 70 -5.34 22.69 3.15
C VAL A 70 -6.46 23.35 2.35
N HIS A 71 -6.16 24.48 1.73
CA HIS A 71 -7.11 25.25 0.94
C HIS A 71 -7.62 24.42 -0.26
N PRO A 72 -8.92 24.52 -0.62
CA PRO A 72 -9.51 23.72 -1.70
C PRO A 72 -8.79 23.82 -3.05
N SER A 73 -8.18 24.96 -3.36
CA SER A 73 -7.43 25.19 -4.62
C SER A 73 -6.25 24.23 -4.79
N VAL A 74 -5.57 23.87 -3.70
CA VAL A 74 -4.47 22.89 -3.69
C VAL A 74 -5.03 21.48 -3.61
N ARG A 75 -6.04 21.26 -2.76
CA ARG A 75 -6.66 19.94 -2.55
C ARG A 75 -7.23 19.33 -3.83
N GLN A 76 -7.83 20.15 -4.69
CA GLN A 76 -8.43 19.69 -5.96
C GLN A 76 -7.40 19.23 -7.00
N MET A 77 -6.12 19.59 -6.84
CA MET A 77 -5.06 19.12 -7.74
C MET A 77 -4.70 17.65 -7.49
N ILE A 78 -5.15 17.05 -6.37
CA ILE A 78 -4.70 15.75 -5.89
C ILE A 78 -5.85 14.74 -5.87
N VAL A 79 -5.62 13.59 -6.51
CA VAL A 79 -6.45 12.39 -6.40
C VAL A 79 -5.72 11.39 -5.50
N PHE A 80 -6.37 11.02 -4.40
CA PHE A 80 -5.87 10.01 -3.47
C PHE A 80 -6.48 8.65 -3.80
N ALA A 81 -5.64 7.62 -3.97
CA ALA A 81 -6.08 6.27 -4.27
C ALA A 81 -5.23 5.23 -3.54
N GLN A 82 -5.85 4.13 -3.11
CA GLN A 82 -5.11 2.98 -2.62
C GLN A 82 -4.36 2.34 -3.80
N HIS A 83 -3.07 2.08 -3.62
CA HIS A 83 -2.23 1.42 -4.65
C HIS A 83 -1.04 0.74 -3.99
N ASN A 84 -0.82 -0.52 -4.35
CA ASN A 84 0.39 -1.24 -4.03
C ASN A 84 1.34 -1.23 -5.23
N VAL A 85 2.46 -0.51 -5.10
CA VAL A 85 3.47 -0.35 -6.15
C VAL A 85 4.08 -1.68 -6.65
N LEU A 86 3.99 -2.75 -5.86
CA LEU A 86 4.56 -4.06 -6.23
C LEU A 86 3.59 -4.97 -6.99
N SER A 87 2.29 -4.79 -6.82
CA SER A 87 1.27 -5.72 -7.34
C SER A 87 0.27 -5.07 -8.28
N ASP A 88 0.03 -3.78 -8.12
CA ASP A 88 -1.04 -3.10 -8.84
C ASP A 88 -0.52 -2.53 -10.16
N PRO A 89 -1.36 -2.44 -11.20
CA PRO A 89 -0.96 -1.89 -12.48
C PRO A 89 -0.36 -0.48 -12.35
N PRO A 90 0.79 -0.19 -12.98
CA PRO A 90 1.40 1.12 -12.87
C PRO A 90 0.62 2.15 -13.69
N PHE A 91 0.64 3.40 -13.21
CA PHE A 91 0.26 4.54 -14.03
C PHE A 91 1.14 4.63 -15.29
N SER A 92 0.67 5.33 -16.31
CA SER A 92 1.45 5.55 -17.53
C SER A 92 1.43 7.01 -17.96
N ARG A 93 2.50 7.42 -18.65
CA ARG A 93 2.68 8.77 -19.20
C ARG A 93 2.69 9.88 -18.14
N LEU A 94 3.37 9.63 -17.02
CA LEU A 94 3.65 10.62 -15.99
C LEU A 94 4.82 11.53 -16.38
N ASP A 95 4.75 12.80 -16.01
CA ASP A 95 5.84 13.77 -16.20
C ASP A 95 6.84 13.73 -15.03
N LEU A 96 6.36 13.37 -13.84
CA LEU A 96 7.13 13.25 -12.60
C LEU A 96 6.62 12.06 -11.78
N VAL A 97 7.54 11.28 -11.22
CA VAL A 97 7.28 10.31 -10.16
C VAL A 97 8.08 10.73 -8.94
N CYS A 98 7.39 10.93 -7.81
CA CYS A 98 8.00 11.07 -6.49
C CYS A 98 7.81 9.74 -5.75
N CYS A 99 8.91 9.13 -5.33
CA CYS A 99 8.89 7.92 -4.50
C CYS A 99 10.02 8.04 -3.49
N ARG A 100 9.71 8.64 -2.35
CA ARG A 100 10.70 9.00 -1.33
C ARG A 100 10.48 8.15 -0.09
N ASN A 101 11.58 7.64 0.47
CA ASN A 101 11.60 6.88 1.71
C ASN A 101 10.82 5.55 1.66
N LEU A 102 10.49 5.02 0.47
CA LEU A 102 9.82 3.73 0.31
C LEU A 102 10.80 2.59 -0.05
N LEU A 103 11.73 2.85 -0.98
CA LEU A 103 12.63 1.84 -1.52
C LEU A 103 13.56 1.26 -0.45
N ILE A 104 13.87 2.03 0.60
CA ILE A 104 14.67 1.57 1.74
C ILE A 104 14.04 0.39 2.51
N TYR A 105 12.73 0.15 2.35
CA TYR A 105 12.03 -0.98 2.97
C TYR A 105 11.98 -2.22 2.06
N LEU A 106 12.45 -2.11 0.83
CA LEU A 106 12.38 -3.16 -0.18
C LEU A 106 13.74 -3.85 -0.34
N ASP A 107 13.72 -5.16 -0.59
CA ASP A 107 14.92 -5.87 -1.02
C ASP A 107 15.34 -5.45 -2.45
N ARG A 108 16.53 -5.87 -2.87
CA ARG A 108 17.07 -5.47 -4.19
C ARG A 108 16.21 -5.92 -5.37
N THR A 109 15.56 -7.07 -5.26
CA THR A 109 14.71 -7.62 -6.33
C THR A 109 13.46 -6.76 -6.47
N ALA A 110 12.79 -6.46 -5.35
CA ALA A 110 11.63 -5.59 -5.31
C ALA A 110 11.97 -4.15 -5.74
N GLN A 111 13.12 -3.60 -5.32
CA GLN A 111 13.60 -2.31 -5.78
C GLN A 111 13.77 -2.26 -7.31
N ALA A 112 14.37 -3.29 -7.91
CA ALA A 112 14.56 -3.35 -9.36
C ALA A 112 13.21 -3.35 -10.10
N VAL A 113 12.24 -4.16 -9.64
CA VAL A 113 10.88 -4.21 -10.21
C VAL A 113 10.20 -2.84 -10.13
N VAL A 114 10.23 -2.20 -8.96
CA VAL A 114 9.61 -0.87 -8.77
C VAL A 114 10.25 0.19 -9.65
N LEU A 115 11.58 0.17 -9.76
CA LEU A 115 12.31 1.12 -10.59
C LEU A 115 12.02 0.92 -12.09
N ASP A 116 11.86 -0.33 -12.57
CA ASP A 116 11.40 -0.62 -13.93
C ASP A 116 9.95 -0.14 -14.15
N MET A 117 9.07 -0.30 -13.15
CA MET A 117 7.71 0.24 -13.19
C MET A 117 7.70 1.77 -13.28
N PHE A 118 8.60 2.47 -12.58
CA PHE A 118 8.74 3.92 -12.72
C PHE A 118 9.24 4.33 -14.10
N ALA A 119 10.20 3.60 -14.67
CA ALA A 119 10.65 3.82 -16.04
C ALA A 119 9.51 3.62 -17.06
N TYR A 120 8.64 2.63 -16.85
CA TYR A 120 7.43 2.43 -17.64
C TYR A 120 6.44 3.58 -17.51
N ALA A 121 6.21 4.02 -16.26
CA ALA A 121 5.22 5.02 -15.92
C ALA A 121 5.57 6.40 -16.48
N LEU A 122 6.86 6.74 -16.52
CA LEU A 122 7.35 8.04 -16.98
C LEU A 122 7.28 8.20 -18.50
N LYS A 123 7.02 9.44 -18.95
CA LYS A 123 7.26 9.84 -20.34
C LYS A 123 8.77 9.90 -20.61
N PRO A 124 9.21 9.74 -21.88
CA PRO A 124 10.57 10.11 -22.29
C PRO A 124 10.93 11.51 -21.79
N GLY A 125 12.05 11.65 -21.07
CA GLY A 125 12.47 12.92 -20.46
C GLY A 125 11.74 13.29 -19.16
N GLY A 126 10.84 12.45 -18.65
CA GLY A 126 10.18 12.61 -17.35
C GLY A 126 11.16 12.43 -16.19
N TYR A 127 10.76 12.90 -15.01
CA TYR A 127 11.64 12.97 -13.84
C TYR A 127 11.25 11.95 -12.76
N LEU A 128 12.27 11.39 -12.10
CA LEU A 128 12.13 10.56 -10.92
C LEU A 128 12.79 11.28 -9.74
N PHE A 129 12.06 11.45 -8.65
CA PHE A 129 12.53 12.07 -7.43
C PHE A 129 12.48 11.05 -6.28
N LEU A 130 13.66 10.67 -5.78
CA LEU A 130 13.81 9.70 -4.70
C LEU A 130 14.22 10.36 -3.38
N GLY A 131 14.13 9.62 -2.29
CA GLY A 131 14.62 9.99 -0.97
C GLY A 131 16.14 9.91 -0.86
N ASN A 132 16.72 10.58 0.14
CA ASN A 132 18.18 10.80 0.23
C ASN A 132 19.00 9.49 0.31
N ALA A 133 18.43 8.45 0.92
CA ALA A 133 19.04 7.14 1.09
C ALA A 133 18.78 6.19 -0.10
N GLU A 134 18.11 6.67 -1.14
CA GLU A 134 17.63 5.86 -2.26
C GLU A 134 18.38 6.23 -3.55
N SER A 135 18.54 5.24 -4.43
CA SER A 135 19.32 5.38 -5.66
C SER A 135 18.76 4.52 -6.79
N ILE A 136 19.15 4.85 -8.01
CA ILE A 136 18.80 4.12 -9.25
C ILE A 136 19.80 3.02 -9.57
N ASP A 137 20.62 2.57 -8.61
CA ASP A 137 21.80 1.75 -8.89
C ASP A 137 21.46 0.43 -9.62
N MET A 138 20.25 -0.10 -9.40
CA MET A 138 19.77 -1.32 -10.06
C MET A 138 19.43 -1.14 -11.55
N ILE A 139 19.08 0.07 -12.00
CA ILE A 139 18.69 0.37 -13.39
C ILE A 139 19.37 1.65 -13.93
N SER A 140 20.62 1.86 -13.53
CA SER A 140 21.38 3.08 -13.78
C SER A 140 21.50 3.49 -15.26
N THR A 141 21.32 2.54 -16.20
CA THR A 141 21.36 2.80 -17.64
C THR A 141 20.10 3.46 -18.18
N ALA A 142 18.95 3.28 -17.54
CA ALA A 142 17.68 3.86 -17.98
C ALA A 142 17.54 5.35 -17.63
N PHE A 143 18.26 5.79 -16.59
CA PHE A 143 18.14 7.13 -16.04
C PHE A 143 19.44 7.93 -16.20
N GLU A 144 19.29 9.25 -16.22
CA GLU A 144 20.35 10.24 -16.15
C GLU A 144 20.25 10.98 -14.81
N THR A 145 21.36 11.11 -14.08
CA THR A 145 21.38 11.85 -12.82
C THR A 145 21.40 13.35 -13.09
N ILE A 146 20.34 14.04 -12.67
CA ILE A 146 20.21 15.51 -12.79
C ILE A 146 20.73 16.19 -11.53
N SER A 147 20.41 15.65 -10.36
CA SER A 147 20.99 16.07 -9.08
C SER A 147 21.23 14.87 -8.19
N LYS A 148 22.49 14.60 -7.88
CA LYS A 148 22.87 13.54 -6.94
C LYS A 148 22.51 13.93 -5.50
N GLU A 149 22.67 15.20 -5.15
CA GLU A 149 22.35 15.74 -3.82
C GLU A 149 20.87 15.59 -3.48
N HIS A 150 20.00 15.95 -4.43
CA HIS A 150 18.55 15.89 -4.24
C HIS A 150 17.92 14.61 -4.78
N ARG A 151 18.72 13.65 -5.27
CA ARG A 151 18.25 12.37 -5.83
C ARG A 151 17.19 12.54 -6.92
N ILE A 152 17.47 13.47 -7.84
CA ILE A 152 16.62 13.75 -9.00
C ILE A 152 17.27 13.14 -10.24
N TYR A 153 16.49 12.35 -10.96
CA TYR A 153 16.90 11.63 -12.16
C TYR A 153 15.93 11.91 -13.31
N ARG A 154 16.40 11.77 -14.55
CA ARG A 154 15.60 11.93 -15.77
C ARG A 154 15.61 10.64 -16.57
N LEU A 155 14.44 10.18 -17.03
CA LEU A 155 14.34 9.01 -17.89
C LEU A 155 14.93 9.33 -19.28
N ARG A 156 15.87 8.50 -19.74
CA ARG A 156 16.45 8.62 -21.09
C ARG A 156 15.40 8.29 -22.14
N GLY A 157 15.43 8.99 -23.28
CA GLY A 157 14.34 8.98 -24.25
C GLY A 157 14.03 7.61 -24.87
N ASP A 158 15.03 6.74 -24.97
CA ASP A 158 15.01 5.38 -25.49
C ASP A 158 14.67 4.32 -24.42
N ALA A 159 14.95 4.61 -23.14
CA ALA A 159 14.76 3.66 -22.04
C ALA A 159 13.27 3.35 -21.76
N GLY A 160 12.37 4.34 -21.92
CA GLY A 160 10.94 4.15 -21.67
C GLY A 160 10.25 3.17 -22.63
N ALA A 161 10.74 3.06 -23.87
CA ALA A 161 10.23 2.07 -24.83
C ALA A 161 10.70 0.65 -24.47
N ASN A 162 11.93 0.51 -23.99
CA ASN A 162 12.49 -0.77 -23.56
C ASN A 162 11.87 -1.29 -22.26
N ALA A 163 11.55 -0.41 -21.32
CA ALA A 163 10.81 -0.78 -20.10
C ALA A 163 9.40 -1.31 -20.44
N ARG A 164 8.70 -0.68 -21.40
CA ARG A 164 7.41 -1.16 -21.92
C ARG A 164 7.47 -2.55 -22.54
N ALA A 165 8.57 -2.92 -23.18
CA ALA A 165 8.73 -4.24 -23.77
C ALA A 165 9.06 -5.34 -22.73
N ARG A 166 9.57 -4.97 -21.55
CA ARG A 166 10.02 -5.92 -20.50
C ARG A 166 8.98 -6.16 -19.40
N MET A 167 7.95 -5.33 -19.32
CA MET A 167 6.93 -5.44 -18.27
C MET A 167 6.05 -6.70 -18.46
N PRO A 168 5.80 -7.50 -17.42
CA PRO A 168 4.88 -8.63 -17.48
C PRO A 168 3.47 -8.17 -17.88
N SER A 169 2.84 -8.88 -18.82
CA SER A 169 1.49 -8.54 -19.34
C SER A 169 0.41 -8.54 -18.25
N GLN A 170 0.63 -9.26 -17.14
CA GLN A 170 -0.28 -9.31 -15.98
C GLN A 170 -0.34 -7.98 -15.21
N LEU A 171 0.72 -7.16 -15.26
CA LEU A 171 0.76 -5.82 -14.67
C LEU A 171 0.29 -4.73 -15.65
N MET A 172 -0.01 -5.09 -16.90
CA MET A 172 -0.38 -4.14 -17.97
C MET A 172 -1.89 -3.91 -18.14
N ASP A 173 -2.75 -4.43 -17.26
CA ASP A 173 -4.20 -4.17 -17.34
C ASP A 173 -4.51 -2.71 -16.94
N THR A 174 -4.20 -1.79 -17.86
CA THR A 174 -4.49 -0.38 -17.72
C THR A 174 -5.98 -0.19 -18.01
N GLY A 175 -6.82 -0.39 -16.99
CA GLY A 175 -8.14 0.21 -16.95
C GLY A 175 -7.99 1.72 -17.14
N THR A 176 -8.32 2.23 -18.33
CA THR A 176 -8.14 3.63 -18.69
C THR A 176 -9.07 4.51 -17.84
N HIS A 177 -8.59 4.99 -16.69
CA HIS A 177 -9.25 6.02 -15.90
C HIS A 177 -9.12 7.38 -16.59
N ARG A 178 -9.97 7.63 -17.60
CA ARG A 178 -10.21 8.98 -18.14
C ARG A 178 -11.27 9.67 -17.28
N ALA A 179 -10.83 10.51 -16.35
CA ALA A 179 -11.69 11.46 -15.67
C ALA A 179 -11.95 12.69 -16.55
N SER A 180 -13.20 12.89 -16.97
CA SER A 180 -13.71 14.21 -17.35
C SER A 180 -15.22 14.25 -17.15
N GLY A 181 -15.69 15.13 -16.26
CA GLY A 181 -17.11 15.34 -16.00
C GLY A 181 -17.73 16.40 -16.90
N SER A 182 -18.99 16.19 -17.31
CA SER A 182 -20.14 17.07 -17.03
C SER A 182 -21.25 16.93 -18.10
N ARG A 183 -22.43 16.49 -17.62
CA ARG A 183 -23.81 16.77 -18.05
C ARG A 183 -24.20 16.74 -19.55
N ARG A 184 -25.02 15.74 -19.92
CA ARG A 184 -26.49 15.89 -20.17
C ARG A 184 -27.18 14.57 -20.58
N LYS A 185 -28.23 14.24 -19.80
CA LYS A 185 -29.50 13.48 -19.97
C LYS A 185 -29.79 12.54 -21.18
N PRO A 186 -30.74 11.59 -21.00
CA PRO A 186 -30.61 10.20 -21.42
C PRO A 186 -31.30 9.89 -22.74
N VAL A 187 -30.70 9.02 -23.55
CA VAL A 187 -31.42 8.26 -24.56
C VAL A 187 -31.01 6.79 -24.48
N THR A 188 -32.06 5.99 -24.36
CA THR A 188 -32.23 4.55 -24.32
C THR A 188 -31.45 3.71 -25.34
N ARG A 189 -31.18 2.45 -24.92
CA ARG A 189 -30.75 1.26 -25.69
C ARG A 189 -29.24 1.26 -26.01
N SER A 190 -28.45 0.23 -25.71
CA SER A 190 -28.71 -1.19 -25.41
C SER A 190 -27.48 -1.73 -24.69
N PHE A 191 -27.69 -2.63 -23.73
CA PHE A 191 -26.60 -3.31 -23.03
C PHE A 191 -25.90 -4.28 -23.98
N ASP A 192 -24.72 -3.90 -24.47
CA ASP A 192 -23.68 -4.88 -24.78
C ASP A 192 -22.74 -4.96 -23.58
N THR A 193 -22.77 -6.12 -22.94
CA THR A 193 -21.91 -6.48 -21.82
C THR A 193 -20.52 -6.84 -22.36
N PRO A 194 -19.42 -6.35 -21.77
CA PRO A 194 -18.14 -7.02 -21.92
C PRO A 194 -18.20 -8.30 -21.07
N ARG A 195 -18.57 -9.41 -21.71
CA ARG A 195 -18.37 -10.75 -21.15
C ARG A 195 -16.87 -11.05 -21.17
N GLY A 196 -16.28 -11.08 -19.98
CA GLY A 196 -14.89 -11.48 -19.79
C GLY A 196 -14.39 -11.34 -18.35
N LYS A 197 -15.24 -11.53 -17.34
CA LYS A 197 -14.75 -11.82 -15.99
C LYS A 197 -14.28 -13.27 -16.01
N SER A 198 -12.99 -13.53 -15.80
CA SER A 198 -12.51 -14.91 -15.74
C SER A 198 -13.26 -15.63 -14.61
N LEU A 199 -13.77 -16.82 -14.91
CA LEU A 199 -14.41 -17.70 -13.93
C LEU A 199 -13.47 -17.97 -12.75
N GLU A 200 -12.17 -17.94 -13.03
CA GLU A 200 -11.03 -18.04 -12.14
C GLU A 200 -11.01 -16.93 -11.08
N ALA A 201 -11.16 -15.65 -11.45
CA ALA A 201 -11.17 -14.55 -10.48
C ALA A 201 -12.41 -14.59 -9.56
N LEU A 202 -13.54 -15.10 -10.06
CA LEU A 202 -14.73 -15.34 -9.24
C LEU A 202 -14.53 -16.54 -8.30
N HIS A 203 -13.86 -17.59 -8.78
CA HIS A 203 -13.53 -18.79 -8.01
C HIS A 203 -12.52 -18.48 -6.89
N ASP A 204 -11.45 -17.73 -7.18
CA ASP A 204 -10.44 -17.31 -6.20
C ASP A 204 -11.05 -16.44 -5.11
N ARG A 205 -11.95 -15.53 -5.50
CA ARG A 205 -12.67 -14.68 -4.53
C ARG A 205 -13.66 -15.49 -3.69
N ALA A 206 -14.28 -16.51 -4.27
CA ALA A 206 -15.16 -17.43 -3.54
C ALA A 206 -14.38 -18.34 -2.58
N LEU A 207 -13.20 -18.84 -2.99
CA LEU A 207 -12.29 -19.61 -2.15
C LEU A 207 -11.77 -18.75 -0.98
N ALA A 208 -11.31 -17.52 -1.26
CA ALA A 208 -10.85 -16.59 -0.23
C ALA A 208 -11.95 -16.24 0.78
N ALA A 209 -13.21 -16.13 0.33
CA ALA A 209 -14.35 -15.91 1.21
C ALA A 209 -14.80 -17.16 1.99
N ALA A 210 -14.45 -18.35 1.52
CA ALA A 210 -14.81 -19.63 2.14
C ALA A 210 -13.71 -20.21 3.04
N SER A 211 -12.47 -19.71 2.94
CA SER A 211 -11.33 -20.15 3.76
C SER A 211 -11.15 -19.27 5.00
N ALA A 212 -10.88 -19.89 6.15
CA ALA A 212 -10.49 -19.14 7.34
C ALA A 212 -9.19 -18.35 7.10
N PRO A 213 -9.06 -17.12 7.62
CA PRO A 213 -7.81 -16.37 7.63
C PRO A 213 -6.64 -17.23 8.13
N SER A 214 -5.56 -17.30 7.37
CA SER A 214 -4.41 -18.14 7.67
C SER A 214 -3.07 -17.55 7.26
N VAL A 215 -2.01 -17.97 7.95
CA VAL A 215 -0.62 -17.59 7.71
C VAL A 215 0.23 -18.85 7.65
N LEU A 216 1.00 -19.01 6.57
CA LEU A 216 1.99 -20.06 6.44
C LEU A 216 3.33 -19.56 6.97
N ILE A 217 3.94 -20.31 7.88
CA ILE A 217 5.26 -20.00 8.45
C ILE A 217 6.19 -21.20 8.31
N ASN A 218 7.50 -20.93 8.25
CA ASN A 218 8.54 -21.96 8.26
C ASN A 218 8.96 -22.35 9.69
N ALA A 219 9.97 -23.21 9.81
CA ALA A 219 10.51 -23.69 11.09
C ALA A 219 11.08 -22.58 11.99
N ASP A 220 11.55 -21.48 11.41
CA ASP A 220 12.06 -20.31 12.12
C ASP A 220 10.93 -19.31 12.50
N TYR A 221 9.67 -19.68 12.22
CA TYR A 221 8.47 -18.86 12.39
C TYR A 221 8.40 -17.64 11.46
N GLU A 222 9.20 -17.60 10.41
CA GLU A 222 9.14 -16.54 9.41
C GLU A 222 7.92 -16.74 8.50
N ILE A 223 7.22 -15.64 8.21
CA ILE A 223 6.03 -15.63 7.37
C ILE A 223 6.42 -15.86 5.90
N GLU A 224 5.90 -16.94 5.33
CA GLU A 224 6.07 -17.32 3.93
C GLU A 224 4.87 -16.87 3.08
N ARG A 225 3.66 -16.94 3.65
CA ARG A 225 2.43 -16.54 2.96
C ARG A 225 1.36 -16.09 3.93
N VAL A 226 0.57 -15.11 3.52
CA VAL A 226 -0.58 -14.57 4.27
C VAL A 226 -1.81 -14.71 3.39
N SER A 227 -2.89 -15.30 3.91
CA SER A 227 -4.17 -15.37 3.20
C SER A 227 -4.95 -14.05 3.36
N PRO A 228 -5.92 -13.79 2.48
CA PRO A 228 -6.90 -12.72 2.71
C PRO A 228 -7.54 -12.83 4.10
N GLY A 229 -7.71 -11.68 4.78
CA GLY A 229 -8.26 -11.60 6.14
C GLY A 229 -7.28 -11.88 7.28
N ALA A 230 -6.13 -12.50 7.02
CA ALA A 230 -5.15 -12.82 8.07
C ALA A 230 -4.34 -11.59 8.54
N SER A 231 -4.29 -10.54 7.72
CA SER A 231 -3.60 -9.28 8.03
C SER A 231 -4.16 -8.60 9.29
N ASP A 232 -5.43 -8.83 9.65
CA ASP A 232 -6.06 -8.23 10.84
C ASP A 232 -5.47 -8.77 12.16
N PHE A 233 -4.73 -9.88 12.09
CA PHE A 233 -4.03 -10.50 13.22
C PHE A 233 -2.54 -10.18 13.25
N ILE A 234 -2.01 -9.57 12.18
CA ILE A 234 -0.60 -9.22 12.05
C ILE A 234 -0.42 -7.75 12.42
N VAL A 235 0.32 -7.49 13.49
CA VAL A 235 0.63 -6.17 14.03
C VAL A 235 2.12 -5.89 13.89
N PHE A 236 2.48 -4.99 12.99
CA PHE A 236 3.84 -4.49 12.88
C PHE A 236 4.11 -3.49 14.00
N SER A 237 4.84 -3.94 15.03
CA SER A 237 5.24 -3.09 16.16
C SER A 237 6.40 -2.18 15.77
N ALA A 238 6.49 -0.99 16.36
CA ALA A 238 7.65 -0.10 16.17
C ALA A 238 8.93 -0.77 16.70
N GLY A 239 9.95 -0.91 15.84
CA GLY A 239 11.19 -1.61 16.17
C GLY A 239 11.93 -2.16 14.95
N VAL A 240 12.91 -3.04 15.18
CA VAL A 240 13.64 -3.73 14.10
C VAL A 240 12.66 -4.61 13.33
N PRO A 241 12.46 -4.37 12.02
CA PRO A 241 11.54 -5.17 11.21
C PRO A 241 11.96 -6.63 11.20
N THR A 242 10.97 -7.50 11.32
CA THR A 242 11.16 -8.96 11.35
C THR A 242 9.99 -9.58 10.59
N ARG A 243 10.24 -10.66 9.85
CA ARG A 243 9.16 -11.44 9.20
C ARG A 243 8.64 -12.53 10.14
N ASN A 244 9.12 -12.57 11.39
CA ASN A 244 8.75 -13.56 12.37
C ASN A 244 7.31 -13.32 12.86
N LEU A 245 6.42 -14.30 12.70
CA LEU A 245 5.01 -14.15 13.07
C LEU A 245 4.86 -13.88 14.58
N LEU A 246 5.66 -14.50 15.45
CA LEU A 246 5.58 -14.28 16.89
C LEU A 246 5.87 -12.83 17.28
N ASN A 247 6.69 -12.13 16.50
CA ASN A 247 7.03 -10.73 16.75
C ASN A 247 6.01 -9.75 16.15
N ASN A 248 5.22 -10.21 15.18
CA ASN A 248 4.22 -9.40 14.48
C ASN A 248 2.79 -9.78 14.86
N VAL A 249 2.55 -10.27 16.08
CA VAL A 249 1.20 -10.45 16.62
C VAL A 249 1.11 -9.77 17.98
N ALA A 250 -0.11 -9.41 18.35
CA ALA A 250 -0.41 -8.81 19.66
C ALA A 250 0.03 -9.76 20.81
N PRO A 251 0.41 -9.23 22.00
CA PRO A 251 1.00 -10.02 23.07
C PRO A 251 0.12 -11.19 23.58
N ASP A 252 -1.19 -11.00 23.57
CA ASP A 252 -2.22 -11.99 23.88
C ASP A 252 -2.25 -13.14 22.87
N ILE A 253 -2.18 -12.84 21.57
CA ILE A 253 -2.07 -13.84 20.50
C ILE A 253 -0.72 -14.56 20.57
N ARG A 254 0.36 -13.82 20.86
CA ARG A 254 1.74 -14.33 20.89
C ARG A 254 1.91 -15.50 21.85
N LEU A 255 1.35 -15.38 23.05
CA LEU A 255 1.49 -16.40 24.10
C LEU A 255 0.83 -17.71 23.66
N GLU A 256 -0.39 -17.62 23.16
CA GLU A 256 -1.20 -18.76 22.72
C GLU A 256 -0.60 -19.41 21.46
N LEU A 257 -0.14 -18.59 20.52
CA LEU A 257 0.54 -19.05 19.31
C LEU A 257 1.83 -19.80 19.64
N ARG A 258 2.65 -19.28 20.56
CA ARG A 258 3.89 -19.97 20.99
C ARG A 258 3.59 -21.32 21.64
N ALA A 259 2.58 -21.39 22.49
CA ALA A 259 2.17 -22.64 23.14
C ALA A 259 1.56 -23.64 22.16
N ALA A 260 0.83 -23.16 21.14
CA ALA A 260 0.27 -24.00 20.09
C ALA A 260 1.36 -24.56 19.16
N LEU A 261 2.31 -23.72 18.73
CA LEU A 261 3.46 -24.13 17.90
C LEU A 261 4.34 -25.15 18.61
N TYR A 262 4.64 -24.94 19.90
CA TYR A 262 5.41 -25.90 20.68
C TYR A 262 4.72 -27.28 20.75
N ARG A 263 3.42 -27.30 21.02
CA ARG A 263 2.64 -28.54 21.06
C ARG A 263 2.57 -29.21 19.69
N ALA A 264 2.33 -28.44 18.63
CA ALA A 264 2.23 -28.95 17.26
C ALA A 264 3.58 -29.51 16.78
N SER A 265 4.69 -28.85 17.13
CA SER A 265 6.04 -29.34 16.86
C SER A 265 6.34 -30.66 17.56
N ALA A 266 5.92 -30.83 18.81
CA ALA A 266 6.17 -32.04 19.59
C ALA A 266 5.26 -33.22 19.17
N SER A 267 3.99 -32.95 18.85
CA SER A 267 3.02 -33.99 18.51
C SER A 267 2.94 -34.30 17.01
N GLN A 268 3.41 -33.37 16.15
CA GLN A 268 3.18 -33.40 14.69
C GLN A 268 1.67 -33.53 14.34
N GLN A 269 0.81 -32.97 15.19
CA GLN A 269 -0.65 -32.96 15.02
C GLN A 269 -1.19 -31.54 15.02
N VAL A 270 -2.39 -31.37 14.45
CA VAL A 270 -3.14 -30.12 14.50
C VAL A 270 -3.44 -29.75 15.95
N VAL A 271 -3.06 -28.54 16.35
CA VAL A 271 -3.32 -27.99 17.69
C VAL A 271 -4.28 -26.83 17.59
N LYS A 272 -5.33 -26.85 18.41
CA LYS A 272 -6.28 -25.74 18.57
C LYS A 272 -6.08 -25.07 19.94
N ALA A 273 -6.07 -23.74 19.94
CA ALA A 273 -6.03 -22.91 21.13
C ALA A 273 -7.15 -21.88 21.06
N VAL A 274 -7.83 -21.65 22.18
CA VAL A 274 -8.93 -20.70 22.27
C VAL A 274 -8.46 -19.53 23.12
N PHE A 275 -8.62 -18.30 22.63
CA PHE A 275 -8.13 -17.11 23.30
C PHE A 275 -9.12 -15.95 23.13
N SER A 276 -8.96 -14.90 23.91
CA SER A 276 -9.71 -13.64 23.73
C SER A 276 -8.77 -12.47 23.96
N ARG A 277 -9.02 -11.36 23.27
CA ARG A 277 -8.26 -10.13 23.52
C ARG A 277 -8.50 -9.64 24.94
N ARG A 278 -7.44 -9.15 25.60
CA ARG A 278 -7.50 -8.65 26.98
C ARG A 278 -7.05 -7.19 27.08
N ASP A 279 -7.67 -6.42 27.97
CA ASP A 279 -7.19 -5.08 28.35
C ASP A 279 -5.97 -5.16 29.29
N GLN A 280 -5.43 -3.99 29.64
CA GLN A 280 -4.31 -3.85 30.58
C GLN A 280 -4.64 -4.35 32.00
N GLU A 281 -5.92 -4.57 32.31
CA GLU A 281 -6.44 -5.06 33.59
C GLU A 281 -6.82 -6.56 33.52
N GLY A 282 -6.52 -7.22 32.40
CA GLY A 282 -6.72 -8.66 32.19
C GLY A 282 -8.15 -9.08 31.83
N ARG A 283 -9.07 -8.14 31.64
CA ARG A 283 -10.47 -8.40 31.29
C ARG A 283 -10.59 -8.66 29.79
N ALA A 284 -11.44 -9.60 29.41
CA ALA A 284 -11.71 -9.90 28.01
C ALA A 284 -12.42 -8.72 27.33
N THR A 285 -11.86 -8.20 26.25
CA THR A 285 -12.35 -7.01 25.51
C THR A 285 -12.83 -7.32 24.10
N GLY A 286 -12.69 -8.56 23.64
CA GLY A 286 -13.08 -8.96 22.29
C GLY A 286 -13.74 -10.34 22.25
N PRO A 287 -14.26 -10.73 21.07
CA PRO A 287 -14.84 -12.05 20.87
C PRO A 287 -13.81 -13.15 21.18
N VAL A 288 -14.30 -14.31 21.60
CA VAL A 288 -13.48 -15.51 21.76
C VAL A 288 -13.04 -15.95 20.37
N MET A 289 -11.76 -16.21 20.20
CA MET A 289 -11.12 -16.59 18.95
C MET A 289 -10.52 -17.98 19.07
N THR A 290 -10.48 -18.71 17.96
CA THR A 290 -9.78 -19.99 17.88
C THR A 290 -8.57 -19.86 16.96
N LEU A 291 -7.40 -20.11 17.52
CA LEU A 291 -6.15 -20.29 16.78
C LEU A 291 -5.97 -21.78 16.48
N THR A 292 -5.72 -22.13 15.22
CA THR A 292 -5.35 -23.50 14.83
C THR A 292 -3.95 -23.49 14.23
N VAL A 293 -3.08 -24.39 14.67
CA VAL A 293 -1.74 -24.60 14.11
C VAL A 293 -1.71 -26.00 13.50
N ASP A 294 -1.54 -26.06 12.19
CA ASP A 294 -1.52 -27.29 11.40
C ASP A 294 -0.12 -27.54 10.82
N PRO A 295 0.58 -28.64 11.18
CA PRO A 295 1.81 -29.06 10.51
C PRO A 295 1.57 -29.36 9.03
N VAL A 296 2.26 -28.64 8.15
CA VAL A 296 2.21 -28.86 6.70
C VAL A 296 3.54 -29.38 6.22
N LYS A 297 3.51 -30.49 5.46
CA LYS A 297 4.70 -31.02 4.78
C LYS A 297 4.81 -30.40 3.40
N ALA A 298 5.99 -29.89 3.06
CA ALA A 298 6.30 -29.49 1.70
C ALA A 298 6.65 -30.71 0.82
N ALA A 299 6.68 -30.50 -0.49
CA ALA A 299 6.99 -31.54 -1.47
C ALA A 299 8.45 -32.02 -1.36
N ASP A 300 9.34 -31.18 -0.84
CA ASP A 300 10.64 -31.52 -0.31
C ASP A 300 10.48 -31.90 1.17
N GLU A 301 10.50 -33.19 1.50
CA GLU A 301 10.23 -33.72 2.85
C GLU A 301 11.18 -33.22 3.97
N GLU A 302 12.15 -32.35 3.66
CA GLU A 302 13.09 -31.74 4.60
C GLU A 302 12.57 -30.44 5.24
N SER A 303 11.63 -29.74 4.59
CA SER A 303 11.18 -28.42 5.04
C SER A 303 9.92 -28.49 5.91
N THR A 304 10.01 -28.02 7.15
CA THR A 304 8.87 -27.99 8.10
C THR A 304 8.13 -26.67 7.99
N TYR A 305 6.83 -26.74 7.72
CA TYR A 305 5.94 -25.58 7.68
C TYR A 305 4.76 -25.74 8.64
N TRP A 306 4.19 -24.61 9.05
CA TRP A 306 3.01 -24.55 9.89
C TRP A 306 2.00 -23.61 9.25
N LEU A 307 0.77 -24.08 9.07
CA LEU A 307 -0.37 -23.24 8.70
C LEU A 307 -1.09 -22.81 9.98
N VAL A 308 -1.06 -21.50 10.25
CA VAL A 308 -1.71 -20.88 11.39
C VAL A 308 -3.03 -20.29 10.93
N LEU A 309 -4.16 -20.82 11.39
CA LEU A 309 -5.49 -20.31 11.08
C LEU A 309 -6.07 -19.51 12.25
N PHE A 310 -6.76 -18.42 11.92
CA PHE A 310 -7.46 -17.55 12.86
C PHE A 310 -8.96 -17.65 12.56
N ASP A 311 -9.70 -18.27 13.45
CA ASP A 311 -11.13 -18.44 13.34
C ASP A 311 -11.84 -17.56 14.37
N GLN A 312 -12.78 -16.74 13.91
CA GLN A 312 -13.73 -16.06 14.78
C GLN A 312 -15.04 -16.83 14.68
N PRO A 313 -15.59 -17.33 15.81
CA PRO A 313 -16.93 -17.88 15.78
C PRO A 313 -17.87 -16.80 15.24
N PRO A 314 -18.80 -17.15 14.33
CA PRO A 314 -19.74 -16.18 13.79
C PRO A 314 -20.45 -15.48 14.94
N GLU A 315 -20.49 -14.14 14.90
CA GLU A 315 -21.32 -13.36 15.82
C GLU A 315 -22.72 -13.97 15.80
N ALA A 316 -23.19 -14.47 16.93
CA ALA A 316 -24.56 -14.88 17.08
C ALA A 316 -25.43 -13.66 16.77
N SER A 317 -26.06 -13.68 15.59
CA SER A 317 -27.01 -12.67 15.15
C SER A 317 -27.99 -12.41 16.29
N ALA A 318 -27.98 -11.20 16.84
CA ALA A 318 -28.97 -10.77 17.80
C ALA A 318 -30.36 -11.03 17.21
N PRO A 319 -31.28 -11.70 17.95
CA PRO A 319 -32.62 -11.90 17.45
C PRO A 319 -33.29 -10.53 17.25
N LEU A 320 -33.92 -10.37 16.07
CA LEU A 320 -34.74 -9.23 15.66
C LEU A 320 -35.84 -8.91 16.68
#